data_AF-D7C9A6-F1
#
_entry.id   AF-D7C9A6-F1
#
_cell.length_a   1.000
_cell.length_b   1.000
_cell.length_c   1.000
_cell.angle_alpha   90.00
_cell.angle_beta   90.00
_cell.angle_gamma   90.00
#
_symmetry.space_group_name_H-M   'P 1'
#
loop_
_entity.id
_entity.type
_entity.pdbx_description
1 polymer ?
#
loop_
_entity_poly.entity_id
_entity_poly.type
_entity_poly.pdbx_seq_one_letter_code
_entity_poly.pdbx_strand_id
1 'polypeptide(L)' 'MLQWDDEHIPRQSGLALFEAFASKEKTLHANAGRYEELPRLEVDSVVRFFARHLGQAVTPPV' A
#
# COMPACT_ATOMS: atom_id res chain seq x y z
N MET A 1 1.14 -1.05 -2.32
CA MET A 1 0.58 -2.22 -3.03
C MET A 1 1.31 -2.38 -4.34
N LEU A 2 1.61 -3.62 -4.75
CA LEU A 2 2.29 -3.93 -6.00
C LEU A 2 1.64 -5.16 -6.64
N GLN A 3 1.25 -5.06 -7.90
CA GLN A 3 0.88 -6.23 -8.71
C GLN A 3 2.16 -6.79 -9.36
N TRP A 4 2.37 -8.09 -9.23
CA TRP A 4 3.64 -8.73 -9.57
C TRP A 4 3.84 -8.77 -11.08
N ASP A 5 2.76 -8.91 -11.84
CA ASP A 5 2.74 -9.11 -13.28
C ASP A 5 2.10 -7.92 -14.01
N ASP A 6 2.12 -6.75 -13.35
CA ASP A 6 1.64 -5.48 -13.88
C ASP A 6 2.37 -5.10 -15.18
N GLU A 7 1.60 -4.91 -16.25
CA GLU A 7 2.13 -4.56 -17.57
C GLU A 7 2.38 -3.06 -17.73
N HIS A 8 1.79 -2.23 -16.87
CA HIS A 8 1.90 -0.78 -16.94
C HIS A 8 2.98 -0.25 -16.01
N ILE A 9 3.14 -0.87 -14.84
CA ILE A 9 4.09 -0.45 -13.81
C ILE A 9 5.14 -1.55 -13.61
N PRO A 10 6.38 -1.36 -14.08
CA PRO A 10 7.43 -2.35 -13.88
C PRO A 10 7.66 -2.61 -12.39
N ARG A 11 7.77 -3.90 -12.03
CA ARG A 11 7.98 -4.36 -10.66
C ARG A 11 9.15 -3.64 -9.97
N GLN A 12 10.25 -3.41 -10.68
CA GLN A 12 11.43 -2.72 -10.14
C GLN A 12 11.11 -1.30 -9.70
N SER A 13 10.21 -0.60 -10.39
CA SER A 13 9.82 0.78 -10.05
C SER A 13 9.06 0.81 -8.72
N GLY A 14 8.16 -0.15 -8.49
CA GLY A 14 7.44 -0.28 -7.22
C GLY A 14 8.37 -0.60 -6.05
N LEU A 15 9.36 -1.47 -6.26
CA LEU A 15 10.37 -1.79 -5.25
C LEU A 15 11.29 -0.59 -4.97
N ALA A 16 11.73 0.13 -5.99
CA ALA A 16 12.56 1.32 -5.83
C ALA A 16 11.84 2.42 -5.02
N LEU A 17 10.54 2.62 -5.28
CA LEU A 17 9.72 3.55 -4.51
C LEU A 17 9.58 3.10 -3.04
N PHE A 18 9.38 1.80 -2.80
CA PHE A 18 9.31 1.27 -1.44
C PHE A 18 10.61 1.53 -0.67
N GLU A 19 11.77 1.33 -1.30
CA GLU A 19 13.08 1.61 -0.69
C GLU A 19 13.28 3.11 -0.41
N ALA A 20 12.82 3.98 -1.32
CA ALA A 20 12.96 5.43 -1.18
C ALA A 20 12.23 6.01 0.04
N PHE A 21 11.16 5.37 0.53
CA PHE A 21 10.49 5.81 1.75
C PHE A 21 11.35 5.57 2.99
N ALA A 22 11.65 6.64 3.72
CA ALA A 22 12.44 6.63 4.96
C ALA A 22 11.63 6.22 6.22
N SER A 23 10.39 5.74 6.06
CA SER A 23 9.58 5.26 7.18
C SER A 23 10.27 4.09 7.89
N LYS A 24 10.38 4.19 9.22
CA LYS A 24 10.93 3.11 10.07
C LYS A 24 10.06 1.86 10.07
N GLU A 25 8.75 2.05 9.92
CA GLU A 25 7.75 0.99 9.80
C GLU A 25 7.06 1.13 8.46
N LYS A 26 7.31 0.17 7.56
CA LYS A 26 6.68 0.11 6.24
C LYS A 26 6.48 -1.34 5.83
N THR A 27 5.35 -1.62 5.19
CA THR A 27 5.01 -2.93 4.64
C THR A 27 4.62 -2.79 3.17
N LEU A 28 4.96 -3.79 2.37
CA LEU A 28 4.57 -3.88 0.97
C LEU A 28 3.63 -5.08 0.80
N HIS A 29 2.42 -4.83 0.32
CA HIS A 29 1.53 -5.89 -0.14
C HIS A 29 1.80 -6.14 -1.62
N ALA A 30 2.25 -7.36 -1.93
CA ALA A 30 2.55 -7.82 -3.27
C ALA A 30 1.57 -8.93 -3.65
N ASN A 31 0.90 -8.78 -4.78
CA ASN A 31 -0.11 -9.70 -5.27
C ASN A 31 0.31 -10.25 -6.63
N ALA A 32 0.08 -11.55 -6.87
CA ALA A 32 0.25 -12.13 -8.21
C ALA A 32 -0.90 -11.67 -9.11
N GLY A 33 -0.61 -11.51 -10.41
CA GLY A 33 -1.60 -11.07 -11.39
C GLY A 33 -1.32 -9.71 -12.01
N ARG A 34 -2.15 -9.40 -13.01
CA ARG A 34 -2.12 -8.19 -13.83
C ARG A 34 -2.57 -6.97 -13.03
N TYR A 35 -2.36 -5.78 -13.57
CA TYR A 35 -2.75 -4.51 -12.95
C TYR A 35 -4.21 -4.48 -12.44
N GLU A 36 -5.14 -5.04 -13.21
CA GLU A 36 -6.58 -5.03 -12.95
C GLU A 36 -7.06 -6.17 -12.03
N GLU A 37 -6.20 -7.14 -11.72
CA GLU A 37 -6.53 -8.33 -10.93
C GLU A 37 -6.33 -8.11 -9.43
N LEU A 38 -6.67 -6.92 -8.93
CA LEU A 38 -6.53 -6.58 -7.52
C LEU A 38 -7.44 -7.47 -6.63
N PRO A 39 -6.89 -8.26 -5.70
CA PRO A 39 -7.72 -9.09 -4.83
C PRO A 39 -8.63 -8.25 -3.93
N ARG A 40 -9.90 -8.64 -3.79
CA ARG A 40 -10.87 -7.88 -2.96
C ARG A 40 -10.43 -7.70 -1.50
N LEU A 41 -9.70 -8.66 -0.95
CA LEU A 41 -9.16 -8.56 0.42
C LEU A 41 -8.27 -7.33 0.63
N GLU A 42 -7.65 -6.84 -0.45
CA GLU A 42 -6.78 -5.67 -0.40
C GLU A 42 -7.58 -4.38 -0.23
N VAL A 43 -8.81 -4.33 -0.77
CA VAL A 43 -9.71 -3.19 -0.56
C VAL A 43 -10.03 -3.05 0.93
N ASP A 44 -10.41 -4.14 1.60
CA ASP A 44 -10.70 -4.12 3.04
C ASP A 44 -9.48 -3.75 3.88
N SER A 45 -8.29 -4.16 3.43
CA SER A 45 -7.02 -3.83 4.08
C SER A 45 -6.71 -2.33 3.96
N VAL A 46 -6.85 -1.76 2.76
CA VAL A 46 -6.64 -0.34 2.49
C VAL A 46 -7.65 0.54 3.26
N VAL A 47 -8.93 0.15 3.31
CA VAL A 47 -9.96 0.85 4.08
C VAL A 47 -9.60 0.89 5.57
N ARG A 48 -9.21 -0.26 6.14
CA ARG A 48 -8.79 -0.34 7.56
C ARG A 48 -7.53 0.48 7.84
N PHE A 49 -6.58 0.48 6.91
CA PHE A 49 -5.39 1.32 7.00
C PHE A 49 -5.76 2.80 7.07
N PHE A 50 -6.56 3.30 6.13
CA PHE A 50 -6.95 4.72 6.15
C PHE A 50 -7.81 5.09 7.36
N ALA A 51 -8.76 4.24 7.76
CA ALA A 51 -9.57 4.48 8.95
C ALA A 51 -8.69 4.66 10.22
N ARG A 52 -7.63 3.87 10.38
CA ARG A 52 -6.71 3.98 11.52
C ARG A 52 -5.92 5.30 11.53
N HIS A 53 -5.46 5.78 10.38
CA HIS A 53 -4.51 6.92 10.33
C HIS A 53 -5.17 8.25 9.98
N LEU A 54 -6.34 8.23 9.35
CA LEU A 54 -7.09 9.43 8.95
C LEU A 54 -8.38 9.62 9.75
N GLY A 55 -8.91 8.55 10.37
CA GLY A 55 -10.22 8.55 11.05
C GLY A 55 -10.22 9.09 12.47
N GLN A 56 -9.08 9.54 13.00
CA GLN A 56 -9.01 10.31 14.25
C GLN A 56 -8.39 11.67 13.95
N ALA A 57 -9.17 12.74 14.11
CA ALA A 57 -8.58 14.04 14.40
C ALA A 57 -7.75 13.85 15.67
N VAL A 58 -6.42 13.91 15.54
CA VAL A 58 -5.52 13.91 16.68
C VAL A 58 -5.83 15.17 17.47
N THR A 59 -6.66 15.06 18.50
CA THR A 59 -6.71 16.08 19.55
C THR A 59 -5.41 15.90 20.33
N PRO A 60 -4.45 16.83 20.26
CA PRO A 60 -3.24 16.72 21.05
C PRO A 60 -3.63 16.65 22.54
N PRO A 61 -2.95 15.81 23.36
CA PRO A 61 -3.16 15.84 24.79
C PRO A 61 -2.83 17.24 25.32
N VAL A 62 -3.76 17.81 26.10
CA VAL A 62 -3.58 19.04 26.90
C VAL A 62 -2.55 18.84 28.01
#